data_AF-A0A8J6DRE2-F1
#
_entry.id   AF-A0A8J6DRE2-F1
#
_cell.length_a   1.000
_cell.length_b   1.000
_cell.length_c   1.000
_cell.angle_alpha   90.00
_cell.angle_beta   90.00
_cell.angle_gamma   90.00
#
_symmetry.space_group_name_H-M   'P 1'
#
loop_
_entity.id
_entity.type
_entity.pdbx_description
1 polymer ?
#
loop_
_entity_poly.entity_id
_entity_poly.type
_entity_poly.pdbx_seq_one_letter_code
_entity_poly.pdbx_strand_id
1 'polypeptide(L)'
;MSPLGWGLLLSWCLGWASPPRAAAQFPRACMTVGHLVSKECCPPLGVEPANACGSQQGRGSCAEVQVDTRPWSGPYVLRNQDDRERWPRKFFDRTCKCADCRLDGDHAWFCEVLPTCHWLVCWTEKLRRYRLGLETQSKSFQEFGGLCFCNGFALAGGEGGRGLAWRRQPWAGVPSAACGVPNDLRARNFAGYDCGDCKFGWTGPNCDRRKPPVIRKNIHSLTPQEREQFLGALDLAKNTPHPDYVITTQHWLGLLGPNRTQPQIANCSIYDFFVWLHYYSVRDTLLGPGRPYKAIDFSHQGPAFVTWHRYHLLWLERDLQRLTGNASFALPYWNFATGRNECDVCTDQLLGAARQDDPTLISANSRFSNWEIVCDSLNDYNQRVTLCNGTYEGLLRRNQVGRNNEKLPTLKDIQDCLSLSKFDNPPFFQNSTFSFRNALEGFDKADGTLDFPVTNLHNLVHTFLSGTNALPHSAANDPVFVVLHSFTDAIFDEWMKRFNPSVEAWPQELAPIGHNRMYNMVPFFPPVTNEEFFLTADQLGYSYAIDLPGKLATLFFPKRIQLIETPNINSSALVSVQETSSWTTTIAVVLGVLVALVGLSVLLVFLQYRRLRKGYTPLMEIQPHNKRYTEEA
;
A
#
# COMPACT_ATOMS: atom_id res chain seq x y z
N MET A 1 -17.21 25.18 76.94
CA MET A 1 -15.74 25.26 76.97
C MET A 1 -15.23 25.05 75.54
N SER A 2 -14.73 26.10 74.90
CA SER A 2 -13.81 26.05 73.75
C SER A 2 -12.37 26.30 74.28
N PRO A 3 -11.31 25.86 73.57
CA PRO A 3 -10.59 26.74 72.61
C PRO A 3 -10.24 26.02 71.28
N LEU A 4 -10.22 26.66 70.09
CA LEU A 4 -9.13 27.48 69.48
C LEU A 4 -7.79 26.71 69.42
N GLY A 5 -7.07 26.50 68.31
CA GLY A 5 -6.90 27.18 67.02
C GLY A 5 -5.39 27.10 66.66
N TRP A 6 -5.04 27.23 65.37
CA TRP A 6 -3.68 27.31 64.78
C TRP A 6 -2.92 25.97 64.60
N GLY A 7 -2.29 25.64 63.46
CA GLY A 7 -2.01 26.38 62.24
C GLY A 7 -1.28 25.47 61.22
N LEU A 8 -1.33 25.88 59.96
CA LEU A 8 -0.75 25.27 58.76
C LEU A 8 0.74 24.91 58.88
N LEU A 9 1.20 23.86 58.17
CA LEU A 9 2.15 23.96 57.04
C LEU A 9 2.51 22.58 56.44
N LEU A 10 2.22 22.45 55.15
CA LEU A 10 3.01 21.80 54.09
C LEU A 10 3.09 20.26 54.03
N SER A 11 2.03 19.69 53.44
CA SER A 11 2.12 18.53 52.55
C SER A 11 2.77 18.95 51.23
N TRP A 12 4.05 18.64 51.05
CA TRP A 12 4.75 18.67 49.76
C TRP A 12 5.54 17.37 49.64
N CYS A 13 4.97 16.37 48.94
CA CYS A 13 5.66 15.28 48.22
C CYS A 13 4.62 14.32 47.62
N LEU A 14 3.83 14.81 46.67
CA LEU A 14 3.24 13.96 45.62
C LEU A 14 3.89 14.39 44.32
N GLY A 15 4.92 13.63 43.93
CA GLY A 15 5.64 13.79 42.68
C GLY A 15 4.68 13.72 41.49
N TRP A 16 4.89 14.65 40.58
CA TRP A 16 4.02 14.99 39.48
C TRP A 16 3.78 13.83 38.51
N ALA A 17 2.59 13.23 38.56
CA ALA A 17 2.02 12.59 37.39
C ALA A 17 1.55 13.71 36.44
N SER A 18 2.33 13.98 35.40
CA SER A 18 1.88 14.85 34.31
C SER A 18 0.64 14.22 33.66
N PRO A 19 -0.45 14.96 33.43
CA PRO A 19 -1.61 14.41 32.74
C PRO A 19 -1.23 14.04 31.29
N PRO A 20 -1.74 12.93 30.73
CA PRO A 20 -1.45 12.56 29.35
C PRO A 20 -2.04 13.62 28.40
N ARG A 21 -1.16 14.42 27.78
CA ARG A 21 -1.53 15.44 26.79
C ARG A 21 -1.85 14.77 25.44
N ALA A 22 -3.02 15.11 24.89
CA ALA A 22 -3.55 14.62 23.61
C ALA A 22 -2.74 15.12 22.37
N ALA A 23 -2.78 14.41 21.24
CA ALA A 23 -2.07 14.72 19.98
C ALA A 23 -2.83 14.24 18.69
N ALA A 24 -2.30 14.20 17.42
CA ALA A 24 -3.04 13.93 16.12
C ALA A 24 -2.61 12.75 15.15
N GLN A 25 -3.11 12.63 13.88
CA GLN A 25 -2.82 11.56 12.85
C GLN A 25 -1.33 11.25 12.65
N PHE A 26 -0.52 12.23 12.96
CA PHE A 26 0.92 12.17 12.95
C PHE A 26 1.43 11.79 14.34
N PRO A 27 2.68 11.32 14.48
CA PRO A 27 3.23 10.99 15.78
C PRO A 27 2.99 12.12 16.78
N ARG A 28 2.59 11.77 18.00
CA ARG A 28 2.28 12.72 19.07
C ARG A 28 3.38 13.74 19.27
N ALA A 29 4.63 13.29 19.15
CA ALA A 29 5.83 14.12 19.19
C ALA A 29 5.84 15.26 18.16
N CYS A 30 5.22 15.07 16.99
CA CYS A 30 5.16 16.04 15.90
C CYS A 30 3.93 16.95 15.92
N MET A 31 2.95 16.67 16.78
CA MET A 31 1.71 17.45 16.84
C MET A 31 1.80 18.55 17.88
N THR A 32 2.80 19.40 17.68
CA THR A 32 3.04 20.62 18.47
C THR A 32 3.04 21.84 17.56
N VAL A 33 2.86 23.03 18.13
CA VAL A 33 2.92 24.28 17.36
C VAL A 33 4.26 24.41 16.64
N GLY A 34 5.38 24.10 17.30
CA GLY A 34 6.72 24.21 16.73
C GLY A 34 6.91 23.34 15.48
N HIS A 35 6.50 22.07 15.53
CA HIS A 35 6.63 21.14 14.41
C HIS A 35 5.70 21.49 13.25
N LEU A 36 4.47 21.92 13.52
CA LEU A 36 3.52 22.32 12.47
C LEU A 36 3.89 23.64 11.79
N VAL A 37 4.44 24.61 12.54
CA VAL A 37 4.91 25.88 11.98
C VAL A 37 6.19 25.68 11.16
N SER A 38 7.13 24.87 11.66
CA SER A 38 8.35 24.53 10.92
C SER A 38 8.13 23.54 9.77
N LYS A 39 6.95 22.89 9.73
CA LYS A 39 6.64 21.79 8.81
C LYS A 39 7.69 20.67 8.82
N GLU A 40 8.27 20.41 9.99
CA GLU A 40 9.27 19.36 10.18
C GLU A 40 8.80 18.38 11.26
N CYS A 41 8.64 17.10 10.90
CA CYS A 41 8.35 16.01 11.82
C CYS A 41 9.53 15.03 11.84
N CYS A 42 10.55 15.37 12.63
CA CYS A 42 11.76 14.58 12.79
C CYS A 42 12.06 14.37 14.29
N PRO A 43 11.22 13.60 15.00
CA PRO A 43 11.38 13.43 16.43
C PRO A 43 12.69 12.68 16.74
N PRO A 44 13.29 12.95 17.92
CA PRO A 44 14.46 12.22 18.36
C PRO A 44 14.13 10.77 18.72
N LEU A 45 15.05 9.87 18.41
CA LEU A 45 14.99 8.51 18.94
C LEU A 45 15.54 8.53 20.37
N GLY A 46 14.66 8.31 21.36
CA GLY A 46 14.99 8.39 22.77
C GLY A 46 14.90 9.82 23.34
N VAL A 47 15.64 10.09 24.42
CA VAL A 47 15.51 11.35 25.18
C VAL A 47 16.39 12.49 24.65
N GLU A 48 17.40 12.18 23.83
CA GLU A 48 18.36 13.18 23.34
C GLU A 48 17.81 13.95 22.13
N PRO A 49 17.54 15.27 22.24
CA PRO A 49 16.97 16.03 21.13
C PRO A 49 17.86 16.07 19.87
N ALA A 50 19.18 15.95 20.04
CA ALA A 50 20.14 15.90 18.95
C ALA A 50 20.07 14.58 18.15
N ASN A 51 19.45 13.54 18.69
CA ASN A 51 19.30 12.24 18.03
C ASN A 51 18.05 12.18 17.11
N ALA A 52 17.77 13.27 16.40
CA ALA A 52 16.67 13.34 15.43
C ALA A 52 16.77 12.18 14.44
N CYS A 53 15.67 11.41 14.28
CA CYS A 53 15.60 10.24 13.40
C CYS A 53 16.67 9.16 13.68
N GLY A 54 17.17 9.08 14.92
CA GLY A 54 18.23 8.14 15.28
C GLY A 54 19.57 8.41 14.59
N SER A 55 19.84 9.66 14.20
CA SER A 55 21.03 10.06 13.44
C SER A 55 22.35 9.79 14.14
N GLN A 56 22.43 9.96 15.47
CA GLN A 56 23.65 9.62 16.23
C GLN A 56 23.95 8.12 16.22
N GLN A 57 22.93 7.29 15.99
CA GLN A 57 23.03 5.83 15.88
C GLN A 57 23.12 5.36 14.43
N GLY A 58 23.15 6.28 13.45
CA GLY A 58 23.17 5.94 12.03
C GLY A 58 21.92 5.19 11.55
N ARG A 59 20.77 5.42 12.21
CA ARG A 59 19.48 4.79 11.87
C ARG A 59 18.68 5.56 10.84
N GLY A 60 18.95 6.86 10.69
CA GLY A 60 18.22 7.71 9.77
C GLY A 60 18.68 9.16 9.84
N SER A 61 18.04 10.00 9.06
CA SER A 61 18.26 11.44 9.06
C SER A 61 16.97 12.19 8.73
N CYS A 62 16.88 13.44 9.19
CA CYS A 62 15.78 14.30 8.80
C CYS A 62 15.98 14.79 7.37
N ALA A 63 15.04 14.48 6.48
CA ALA A 63 15.15 14.76 5.05
C ALA A 63 13.87 15.38 4.49
N GLU A 64 13.98 15.99 3.32
CA GLU A 64 12.81 16.50 2.61
C GLU A 64 11.92 15.34 2.12
N VAL A 65 10.62 15.49 2.35
CA VAL A 65 9.61 14.54 1.90
C VAL A 65 9.58 14.49 0.38
N GLN A 66 9.82 13.30 -0.16
CA GLN A 66 9.60 13.02 -1.58
C GLN A 66 8.10 12.75 -1.81
N VAL A 67 7.54 13.38 -2.84
CA VAL A 67 6.14 13.23 -3.22
C VAL A 67 6.00 13.05 -4.72
N ASP A 68 4.98 12.31 -5.14
CA ASP A 68 4.65 12.21 -6.55
C ASP A 68 4.08 13.54 -7.06
N THR A 69 4.73 14.10 -8.08
CA THR A 69 4.35 15.36 -8.74
C THR A 69 3.75 15.15 -10.13
N ARG A 70 3.69 13.88 -10.56
CA ARG A 70 3.15 13.49 -11.86
C ARG A 70 1.65 13.75 -11.96
N PRO A 71 1.11 13.94 -13.17
CA PRO A 71 -0.31 14.16 -13.34
C PRO A 71 -1.12 12.93 -12.91
N TRP A 72 -2.34 13.19 -12.45
CA TRP A 72 -3.37 12.18 -12.20
C TRP A 72 -4.54 12.39 -13.15
N SER A 73 -5.33 11.34 -13.35
CA SER A 73 -6.59 11.35 -14.10
C SER A 73 -7.79 11.11 -13.17
N GLY A 74 -8.90 10.60 -13.70
CA GLY A 74 -10.10 10.33 -12.94
C GLY A 74 -10.98 11.57 -12.72
N PRO A 75 -12.01 11.45 -11.87
CA PRO A 75 -12.99 12.50 -11.70
C PRO A 75 -12.42 13.75 -11.01
N TYR A 76 -11.44 13.61 -10.11
CA TYR A 76 -10.89 14.72 -9.33
C TYR A 76 -10.07 15.73 -10.16
N VAL A 77 -10.70 16.87 -10.47
CA VAL A 77 -10.11 17.93 -11.31
C VAL A 77 -9.48 19.10 -10.53
N LEU A 78 -9.68 19.15 -9.21
CA LEU A 78 -9.20 20.27 -8.39
C LEU A 78 -7.68 20.21 -8.18
N ARG A 79 -7.09 21.34 -7.79
CA ARG A 79 -5.66 21.48 -7.51
C ARG A 79 -5.44 22.36 -6.29
N ASN A 80 -4.57 21.91 -5.39
CA ASN A 80 -4.21 22.52 -4.11
C ASN A 80 -5.38 22.81 -3.15
N GLN A 81 -6.53 22.16 -3.33
CA GLN A 81 -7.74 22.35 -2.52
C GLN A 81 -7.85 21.33 -1.39
N ASP A 82 -7.30 20.12 -1.55
CA ASP A 82 -7.36 19.07 -0.55
C ASP A 82 -6.02 18.91 0.20
N ASP A 83 -6.09 18.58 1.50
CA ASP A 83 -4.93 18.36 2.35
C ASP A 83 -4.15 17.08 2.02
N ARG A 84 -4.81 16.18 1.30
CA ARG A 84 -4.26 14.89 0.87
C ARG A 84 -3.47 14.98 -0.43
N GLU A 85 -3.57 16.10 -1.16
CA GLU A 85 -2.76 16.34 -2.35
C GLU A 85 -1.27 16.41 -2.01
N ARG A 86 -0.45 15.63 -2.70
CA ARG A 86 1.01 15.54 -2.47
C ARG A 86 1.30 15.23 -0.99
N TRP A 87 0.59 14.26 -0.45
CA TRP A 87 0.71 13.85 0.94
C TRP A 87 2.17 13.57 1.34
N PRO A 88 2.64 14.03 2.52
CA PRO A 88 1.98 14.88 3.53
C PRO A 88 2.33 16.39 3.48
N ARG A 89 2.73 16.97 2.34
CA ARG A 89 3.35 18.34 2.24
C ARG A 89 2.50 19.50 2.76
N LYS A 90 1.19 19.31 2.92
CA LYS A 90 0.31 20.30 3.55
C LYS A 90 0.62 20.47 5.05
N PHE A 91 1.12 19.42 5.68
CA PHE A 91 1.47 19.37 7.10
C PHE A 91 2.98 19.42 7.33
N PHE A 92 3.75 18.57 6.64
CA PHE A 92 5.20 18.44 6.85
C PHE A 92 5.94 18.38 5.51
N ASP A 93 6.95 19.24 5.36
CA ASP A 93 7.88 19.25 4.24
C ASP A 93 9.11 18.37 4.52
N ARG A 94 9.40 18.09 5.79
CA ARG A 94 10.56 17.29 6.24
C ARG A 94 10.15 16.21 7.24
N THR A 95 10.65 15.00 7.05
CA THR A 95 10.37 13.81 7.89
C THR A 95 11.59 12.92 8.02
N CYS A 96 11.55 11.96 8.96
CA CYS A 96 12.62 10.98 9.08
C CYS A 96 12.72 10.05 7.85
N LYS A 97 13.88 10.05 7.21
CA LYS A 97 14.29 9.05 6.22
C LYS A 97 15.22 8.05 6.90
N CYS A 98 14.72 6.85 7.12
CA CYS A 98 15.48 5.80 7.79
C CYS A 98 16.52 5.19 6.84
N ALA A 99 17.65 4.80 7.41
CA ALA A 99 18.73 4.18 6.67
C ALA A 99 18.25 2.83 6.12
N ASP A 100 18.40 2.69 4.80
CA ASP A 100 18.11 1.49 4.03
C ASP A 100 19.36 1.17 3.20
N CYS A 101 19.75 -0.11 3.16
CA CYS A 101 20.80 -0.58 2.27
C CYS A 101 20.21 -1.66 1.37
N ARG A 102 19.94 -1.30 0.11
CA ARG A 102 19.41 -2.23 -0.90
C ARG A 102 20.56 -2.81 -1.72
N LEU A 103 20.48 -4.11 -2.01
CA LEU A 103 21.29 -4.74 -3.05
C LEU A 103 20.65 -4.35 -4.39
N ASP A 104 21.34 -3.54 -5.18
CA ASP A 104 20.94 -3.33 -6.57
C ASP A 104 21.67 -4.35 -7.46
N GLY A 105 20.97 -4.85 -8.48
CA GLY A 105 21.25 -6.09 -9.22
C GLY A 105 22.55 -6.19 -10.02
N ASP A 106 23.58 -5.40 -9.70
CA ASP A 106 24.94 -5.56 -10.21
C ASP A 106 25.95 -5.04 -9.14
N HIS A 107 26.38 -5.93 -8.24
CA HIS A 107 27.56 -5.83 -7.35
C HIS A 107 27.81 -4.54 -6.52
N ALA A 108 26.84 -3.64 -6.36
CA ALA A 108 26.99 -2.43 -5.52
C ALA A 108 25.92 -2.34 -4.42
N TRP A 109 26.38 -2.16 -3.18
CA TRP A 109 25.51 -1.78 -2.06
C TRP A 109 25.16 -0.30 -2.18
N PHE A 110 23.87 0.03 -2.28
CA PHE A 110 23.41 1.40 -2.16
C PHE A 110 22.94 1.63 -0.72
N CYS A 111 23.75 2.31 0.09
CA CYS A 111 23.36 2.78 1.42
C CYS A 111 23.10 4.28 1.31
N GLU A 112 21.83 4.69 1.30
CA GLU A 112 21.43 6.07 0.99
C GLU A 112 21.76 7.10 2.10
N VAL A 113 22.31 6.67 3.24
CA VAL A 113 22.50 7.56 4.41
C VAL A 113 23.84 7.30 5.12
N LEU A 114 24.95 7.59 4.46
CA LEU A 114 26.23 7.84 5.15
C LEU A 114 26.76 9.22 4.74
N PRO A 115 26.75 10.24 5.62
CA PRO A 115 27.34 11.55 5.34
C PRO A 115 28.87 11.52 5.21
N THR A 116 29.52 10.41 5.57
CA THR A 116 30.98 10.30 5.74
C THR A 116 31.69 9.52 4.64
N CYS A 117 30.97 8.95 3.66
CA CYS A 117 31.59 8.33 2.49
C CYS A 117 31.55 9.30 1.31
N HIS A 118 32.63 10.07 1.14
CA HIS A 118 32.88 10.72 -0.15
C HIS A 118 33.01 9.65 -1.24
N TRP A 119 32.23 9.84 -2.30
CA TRP A 119 32.07 8.99 -3.48
C TRP A 119 33.33 8.28 -3.97
N LEU A 120 33.23 6.95 -4.17
CA LEU A 120 34.16 6.15 -4.96
C LEU A 120 33.44 5.74 -6.24
N VAL A 121 33.53 6.59 -7.27
CA VAL A 121 33.08 6.23 -8.61
C VAL A 121 34.18 5.40 -9.28
N CYS A 122 34.08 4.08 -9.21
CA CYS A 122 34.87 3.20 -10.07
C CYS A 122 34.23 3.20 -11.47
N TRP A 123 34.62 4.15 -12.32
CA TRP A 123 34.27 4.10 -13.74
C TRP A 123 35.07 3.01 -14.46
N THR A 124 34.38 2.06 -15.10
CA THR A 124 34.88 1.40 -16.31
C THR A 124 34.17 1.97 -17.53
N GLU A 125 34.56 3.18 -17.96
CA GLU A 125 34.03 3.86 -19.16
C GLU A 125 34.34 3.13 -20.49
N LYS A 126 35.15 2.07 -20.45
CA LYS A 126 35.59 1.31 -21.63
C LYS A 126 34.66 0.15 -22.04
N LEU A 127 33.80 -0.37 -21.15
CA LEU A 127 32.91 -1.49 -21.48
C LEU A 127 31.66 -1.07 -22.26
N ARG A 128 31.24 0.21 -22.16
CA ARG A 128 30.12 0.75 -22.94
C ARG A 128 30.47 0.95 -24.42
N ARG A 129 31.74 1.21 -24.74
CA ARG A 129 32.22 1.36 -26.14
C ARG A 129 32.52 0.03 -26.83
N TYR A 130 32.84 -1.02 -26.08
CA TYR A 130 33.01 -2.38 -26.63
C TYR A 130 31.67 -3.02 -27.07
N ARG A 131 30.56 -2.69 -26.38
CA ARG A 131 29.22 -3.22 -26.71
C ARG A 131 28.57 -2.56 -27.95
N LEU A 132 29.15 -1.46 -28.44
CA LEU A 132 28.67 -0.70 -29.61
C LEU A 132 29.52 -0.93 -30.88
N GLY A 133 30.50 -1.83 -30.86
CA GLY A 133 31.21 -2.29 -32.06
C GLY A 133 32.03 -1.25 -32.82
N LEU A 134 32.57 -0.23 -32.13
CA LEU A 134 33.21 0.93 -32.78
C LEU A 134 34.75 1.00 -32.73
N GLU A 135 35.46 0.00 -32.21
CA GLU A 135 36.95 -0.01 -32.25
C GLU A 135 37.53 -1.40 -32.53
N THR A 136 38.43 -1.46 -33.52
CA THR A 136 39.27 -2.61 -33.86
C THR A 136 40.71 -2.42 -33.39
N GLN A 137 41.24 -3.45 -32.73
CA GLN A 137 42.64 -3.80 -32.45
C GLN A 137 43.52 -2.98 -31.48
N SER A 138 44.09 -3.77 -30.56
CA SER A 138 45.45 -3.73 -29.99
C SER A 138 45.84 -2.53 -29.12
N LYS A 139 45.94 -2.77 -27.81
CA LYS A 139 47.03 -2.28 -26.95
C LYS A 139 47.01 -3.00 -25.59
N SER A 140 48.20 -3.27 -25.11
CA SER A 140 48.57 -4.10 -23.95
C SER A 140 47.93 -3.65 -22.63
N PHE A 141 47.55 -4.63 -21.81
CA PHE A 141 46.95 -4.50 -20.49
C PHE A 141 48.05 -4.61 -19.41
N GLN A 142 48.93 -3.61 -19.32
CA GLN A 142 49.87 -3.43 -18.21
C GLN A 142 49.92 -1.92 -17.90
N GLU A 143 49.98 -1.57 -16.63
CA GLU A 143 49.83 -0.21 -16.06
C GLU A 143 48.40 0.26 -15.78
N PHE A 144 47.71 -0.37 -14.84
CA PHE A 144 46.76 0.33 -13.96
C PHE A 144 46.87 -0.28 -12.55
N GLY A 145 47.77 0.27 -11.74
CA GLY A 145 47.76 0.06 -10.29
C GLY A 145 46.79 1.04 -9.64
N GLY A 146 45.58 0.57 -9.30
CA GLY A 146 44.62 1.35 -8.51
C GLY A 146 44.83 1.06 -7.02
N LEU A 147 45.23 2.07 -6.25
CA LEU A 147 45.25 2.05 -4.79
C LEU A 147 43.87 2.47 -4.26
N CYS A 148 43.22 1.64 -3.44
CA CYS A 148 42.04 2.02 -2.67
C CYS A 148 42.47 2.57 -1.30
N PHE A 149 42.04 3.79 -0.98
CA PHE A 149 42.25 4.38 0.34
C PHE A 149 40.98 4.24 1.19
N CYS A 150 41.08 3.58 2.33
CA CYS A 150 40.15 3.71 3.46
C CYS A 150 40.97 4.16 4.66
N ASN A 151 40.64 5.31 5.26
CA ASN A 151 41.27 5.84 6.46
C ASN A 151 42.81 5.94 6.44
N GLY A 152 43.38 6.61 5.43
CA GLY A 152 44.70 7.25 5.58
C GLY A 152 45.93 6.35 5.76
N PHE A 153 45.87 5.03 5.55
CA PHE A 153 47.06 4.16 5.56
C PHE A 153 47.29 3.51 4.18
N ALA A 154 48.50 3.70 3.64
CA ALA A 154 48.96 3.05 2.41
C ALA A 154 49.70 1.74 2.76
N LEU A 155 49.37 0.64 2.06
CA LEU A 155 50.18 -0.59 2.06
C LEU A 155 50.95 -0.64 0.73
N ALA A 156 52.26 -0.43 0.80
CA ALA A 156 53.17 -0.61 -0.34
C ALA A 156 53.76 -2.03 -0.29
N GLY A 157 53.45 -2.86 -1.29
CA GLY A 157 54.16 -4.10 -1.59
C GLY A 157 55.08 -3.85 -2.79
N GLY A 158 56.39 -3.80 -2.57
CA GLY A 158 57.37 -3.62 -3.64
C GLY A 158 57.73 -4.95 -4.31
N GLU A 159 58.12 -4.89 -5.58
CA GLU A 159 58.93 -5.94 -6.19
C GLU A 159 59.94 -5.33 -7.18
N GLY A 160 61.20 -5.69 -6.97
CA GLY A 160 62.24 -5.59 -7.98
C GLY A 160 62.29 -6.87 -8.83
N GLY A 161 62.43 -6.69 -10.14
CA GLY A 161 63.39 -7.44 -10.95
C GLY A 161 63.09 -8.89 -11.35
N ARG A 162 62.80 -9.03 -12.65
CA ARG A 162 63.21 -10.12 -13.57
C ARG A 162 62.47 -11.47 -13.51
N GLY A 163 61.53 -11.60 -14.46
CA GLY A 163 61.47 -12.65 -15.50
C GLY A 163 61.08 -14.09 -15.11
N LEU A 164 60.00 -14.62 -15.72
CA LEU A 164 59.95 -15.93 -16.41
C LEU A 164 58.51 -16.33 -16.83
N ALA A 165 58.43 -16.85 -18.06
CA ALA A 165 57.57 -17.90 -18.61
C ALA A 165 56.08 -18.03 -18.18
N TRP A 166 55.21 -17.90 -19.18
CA TRP A 166 53.79 -18.24 -19.12
C TRP A 166 53.54 -19.76 -19.13
N ARG A 167 52.82 -20.28 -18.13
CA ARG A 167 52.00 -21.51 -18.26
C ARG A 167 50.61 -21.26 -17.67
N ARG A 168 49.58 -21.61 -18.44
CA ARG A 168 48.18 -21.66 -17.97
C ARG A 168 48.04 -22.78 -16.94
N GLN A 169 47.60 -22.45 -15.73
CA GLN A 169 46.93 -23.39 -14.82
C GLN A 169 45.52 -22.88 -14.50
N PRO A 170 44.54 -23.78 -14.27
CA PRO A 170 43.18 -23.40 -13.91
C PRO A 170 43.18 -22.84 -12.48
N TRP A 171 42.45 -21.75 -12.26
CA TRP A 171 42.26 -21.17 -10.93
C TRP A 171 41.40 -22.11 -10.07
N ALA A 172 42.06 -23.09 -9.45
CA ALA A 172 41.60 -23.75 -8.25
C ALA A 172 42.22 -23.04 -7.05
N GLY A 173 41.39 -22.52 -6.15
CA GLY A 173 41.82 -22.07 -4.82
C GLY A 173 42.36 -20.65 -4.75
N VAL A 174 41.47 -19.66 -4.69
CA VAL A 174 41.73 -18.44 -3.90
C VAL A 174 40.76 -18.48 -2.71
N PRO A 175 41.24 -18.45 -1.46
CA PRO A 175 40.35 -18.42 -0.29
C PRO A 175 39.51 -17.13 -0.35
N SER A 176 38.22 -17.24 -0.09
CA SER A 176 37.27 -16.11 -0.04
C SER A 176 37.49 -15.16 1.13
N ALA A 177 38.74 -14.96 1.58
CA ALA A 177 39.09 -14.28 2.82
C ALA A 177 39.82 -12.93 2.61
N ALA A 178 40.07 -12.49 1.37
CA ALA A 178 40.82 -11.25 1.10
C ALA A 178 39.96 -10.03 0.70
N CYS A 179 38.65 -10.20 0.55
CA CYS A 179 37.69 -9.08 0.47
C CYS A 179 36.76 -9.16 1.68
N GLY A 180 37.31 -8.93 2.87
CA GLY A 180 36.50 -8.71 4.05
C GLY A 180 35.63 -7.47 3.82
N VAL A 181 34.37 -7.68 3.47
CA VAL A 181 33.33 -6.65 3.58
C VAL A 181 33.42 -6.12 5.01
N PRO A 182 33.64 -4.81 5.24
CA PRO A 182 33.62 -4.27 6.59
C PRO A 182 32.32 -4.73 7.27
N ASN A 183 32.41 -5.21 8.51
CA ASN A 183 31.25 -5.61 9.32
C ASN A 183 30.19 -4.50 9.48
N ASP A 184 30.47 -3.29 8.98
CA ASP A 184 29.66 -2.07 9.05
C ASP A 184 28.66 -1.88 7.89
N LEU A 185 28.73 -2.71 6.84
CA LEU A 185 27.81 -2.67 5.67
C LEU A 185 26.75 -3.78 5.69
N ARG A 186 26.18 -4.07 6.88
CA ARG A 186 24.98 -4.93 6.96
C ARG A 186 23.76 -4.17 6.45
N ALA A 187 22.83 -4.87 5.79
CA ALA A 187 21.54 -4.30 5.40
C ALA A 187 20.85 -3.71 6.63
N ARG A 188 20.70 -2.38 6.67
CA ARG A 188 20.02 -1.64 7.73
C ARG A 188 18.56 -1.50 7.31
N ASN A 189 17.63 -2.24 7.91
CA ASN A 189 16.22 -2.21 7.55
C ASN A 189 15.41 -1.40 8.57
N PHE A 190 15.84 -0.18 8.88
CA PHE A 190 15.14 0.66 9.87
C PHE A 190 13.86 1.25 9.29
N ALA A 191 12.88 1.50 10.16
CA ALA A 191 11.58 2.06 9.84
C ALA A 191 11.01 2.79 11.06
N GLY A 192 9.76 3.25 10.96
CA GLY A 192 9.10 4.01 12.02
C GLY A 192 9.30 5.52 11.85
N TYR A 193 8.48 6.29 12.55
CA TYR A 193 8.46 7.75 12.39
C TYR A 193 9.72 8.46 12.93
N ASP A 194 10.50 7.78 13.77
CA ASP A 194 11.75 8.22 14.39
C ASP A 194 12.95 7.30 14.03
N CYS A 195 12.73 6.33 13.13
CA CYS A 195 13.68 5.27 12.78
C CYS A 195 14.05 4.29 13.91
N GLY A 196 13.21 4.20 14.94
CA GLY A 196 13.36 3.25 16.06
C GLY A 196 12.94 1.82 15.72
N ASP A 197 12.11 1.63 14.71
CA ASP A 197 11.55 0.33 14.32
C ASP A 197 12.36 -0.37 13.22
N CYS A 198 11.98 -1.61 12.94
CA CYS A 198 12.41 -2.33 11.75
C CYS A 198 11.30 -2.37 10.70
N LYS A 199 11.69 -2.43 9.43
CA LYS A 199 10.78 -2.76 8.32
C LYS A 199 10.08 -4.09 8.58
N PHE A 200 8.90 -4.28 7.99
CA PHE A 200 8.18 -5.54 8.08
C PHE A 200 9.04 -6.72 7.61
N GLY A 201 8.99 -7.83 8.35
CA GLY A 201 9.84 -9.00 8.13
C GLY A 201 11.25 -8.90 8.69
N TRP A 202 11.61 -7.82 9.39
CA TRP A 202 12.91 -7.64 10.05
C TRP A 202 12.79 -7.42 11.56
N THR A 203 13.85 -7.76 12.29
CA THR A 203 13.90 -7.64 13.76
C THR A 203 15.33 -7.50 14.28
N GLY A 204 15.47 -7.32 15.58
CA GLY A 204 16.73 -7.10 16.27
C GLY A 204 17.12 -5.62 16.37
N PRO A 205 18.10 -5.30 17.22
CA PRO A 205 18.47 -3.91 17.49
C PRO A 205 18.96 -3.19 16.25
N ASN A 206 19.58 -3.89 15.29
CA ASN A 206 20.11 -3.32 14.05
C ASN A 206 19.24 -3.62 12.81
N CYS A 207 18.07 -4.23 12.99
CA CYS A 207 17.17 -4.63 11.90
C CYS A 207 17.85 -5.46 10.79
N ASP A 208 18.82 -6.29 11.18
CA ASP A 208 19.64 -7.12 10.28
C ASP A 208 19.22 -8.61 10.31
N ARG A 209 18.22 -8.96 11.11
CA ARG A 209 17.70 -10.34 11.22
C ARG A 209 16.32 -10.43 10.60
N ARG A 210 16.11 -11.44 9.76
CA ARG A 210 14.76 -11.79 9.29
C ARG A 210 13.91 -12.26 10.45
N LYS A 211 12.73 -11.67 10.60
CA LYS A 211 11.70 -12.13 11.54
C LYS A 211 11.12 -13.45 11.00
N PRO A 212 10.85 -14.45 11.84
CA PRO A 212 10.05 -15.60 11.42
C PRO A 212 8.71 -15.11 10.84
N PRO A 213 8.31 -15.56 9.64
CA PRO A 213 7.10 -15.06 9.02
C PRO A 213 5.88 -15.46 9.84
N VAL A 214 4.97 -14.51 10.05
CA VAL A 214 3.67 -14.80 10.67
C VAL A 214 2.75 -15.45 9.65
N ILE A 215 1.96 -16.44 10.07
CA ILE A 215 1.11 -17.22 9.16
C ILE A 215 -0.34 -16.85 9.40
N ARG A 216 -0.93 -16.15 8.44
CA ARG A 216 -2.36 -15.81 8.43
C ARG A 216 -3.16 -17.04 8.03
N LYS A 217 -4.07 -17.48 8.91
CA LYS A 217 -4.90 -18.68 8.74
C LYS A 217 -6.36 -18.30 8.51
N ASN A 218 -7.13 -19.23 7.93
CA ASN A 218 -8.58 -19.07 7.87
C ASN A 218 -9.13 -18.98 9.31
N ILE A 219 -9.99 -18.01 9.58
CA ILE A 219 -10.61 -17.81 10.90
C ILE A 219 -11.36 -19.07 11.40
N HIS A 220 -11.95 -19.84 10.49
CA HIS A 220 -12.62 -21.11 10.82
C HIS A 220 -11.66 -22.24 11.19
N SER A 221 -10.38 -22.12 10.82
CA SER A 221 -9.34 -23.12 11.11
C SER A 221 -8.52 -22.76 12.35
N LEU A 222 -8.81 -21.63 13.01
CA LEU A 222 -8.14 -21.27 14.26
C LEU A 222 -8.53 -22.21 15.39
N THR A 223 -7.55 -22.60 16.19
CA THR A 223 -7.79 -23.24 17.49
C THR A 223 -8.57 -22.30 18.43
N PRO A 224 -9.24 -22.82 19.47
CA PRO A 224 -9.92 -21.97 20.43
C PRO A 224 -9.01 -20.92 21.08
N GLN A 225 -7.74 -21.25 21.30
CA GLN A 225 -6.76 -20.33 21.88
C GLN A 225 -6.34 -19.23 20.89
N GLU A 226 -6.03 -19.58 19.64
CA GLU A 226 -5.72 -18.58 18.59
C GLU A 226 -6.90 -17.66 18.33
N ARG A 227 -8.12 -18.21 18.36
CA ARG A 227 -9.36 -17.44 18.22
C ARG A 227 -9.53 -16.44 19.37
N GLU A 228 -9.37 -16.87 20.61
CA GLU A 228 -9.45 -15.95 21.76
C GLU A 228 -8.34 -14.90 21.71
N GLN A 229 -7.12 -15.26 21.30
CA GLN A 229 -6.04 -14.29 21.10
C GLN A 229 -6.42 -13.23 20.07
N PHE A 230 -7.00 -13.62 18.93
CA PHE A 230 -7.43 -12.68 17.89
C PHE A 230 -8.57 -11.77 18.37
N LEU A 231 -9.67 -12.36 18.85
CA LEU A 231 -10.86 -11.60 19.27
C LEU A 231 -10.58 -10.73 20.50
N GLY A 232 -9.78 -11.23 21.44
CA GLY A 232 -9.32 -10.49 22.62
C GLY A 232 -8.40 -9.33 22.25
N ALA A 233 -7.50 -9.51 21.29
CA ALA A 233 -6.62 -8.43 20.83
C ALA A 233 -7.39 -7.29 20.16
N LEU A 234 -8.40 -7.59 19.34
CA LEU A 234 -9.26 -6.57 18.72
C LEU A 234 -10.03 -5.77 19.77
N ASP A 235 -10.65 -6.45 20.72
CA ASP A 235 -11.42 -5.80 21.79
C ASP A 235 -10.53 -4.96 22.72
N LEU A 236 -9.35 -5.47 23.06
CA LEU A 236 -8.35 -4.70 23.80
C LEU A 236 -7.88 -3.47 23.01
N ALA A 237 -7.66 -3.60 21.69
CA ALA A 237 -7.23 -2.50 20.83
C ALA A 237 -8.29 -1.41 20.69
N LYS A 238 -9.58 -1.76 20.68
CA LYS A 238 -10.69 -0.81 20.69
C LYS A 238 -10.76 0.02 21.98
N ASN A 239 -10.25 -0.52 23.08
CA ASN A 239 -10.29 0.13 24.40
C ASN A 239 -8.94 0.69 24.86
N THR A 240 -7.87 0.54 24.05
CA THR A 240 -6.53 1.02 24.39
C THR A 240 -6.17 2.25 23.56
N PRO A 241 -5.90 3.42 24.17
CA PRO A 241 -5.42 4.59 23.45
C PRO A 241 -4.17 4.29 22.63
N HIS A 242 -4.10 4.80 21.41
CA HIS A 242 -2.91 4.64 20.60
C HIS A 242 -1.71 5.36 21.25
N PRO A 243 -0.57 4.66 21.47
CA PRO A 243 0.58 5.25 22.18
C PRO A 243 1.24 6.40 21.38
N ASP A 244 1.57 6.13 20.12
CA ASP A 244 2.33 7.05 19.29
C ASP A 244 1.48 8.00 18.45
N TYR A 245 0.44 7.47 17.83
CA TYR A 245 -0.46 8.20 16.93
C TYR A 245 -1.77 8.54 17.61
N VAL A 246 -2.54 9.33 16.90
CA VAL A 246 -3.61 10.14 17.44
C VAL A 246 -4.39 10.67 16.20
N ILE A 247 -5.37 11.59 16.25
CA ILE A 247 -6.10 12.05 15.03
C ILE A 247 -6.30 13.57 14.92
N THR A 248 -6.32 14.12 13.71
CA THR A 248 -6.64 15.55 13.48
C THR A 248 -8.14 15.76 13.39
N THR A 249 -8.69 16.77 14.07
CA THR A 249 -10.14 17.02 14.10
C THR A 249 -10.58 18.16 13.16
N GLN A 250 -9.61 18.85 12.55
CA GLN A 250 -9.83 20.01 11.70
C GLN A 250 -9.08 19.89 10.38
N HIS A 251 -9.61 20.55 9.35
CA HIS A 251 -8.91 20.77 8.09
C HIS A 251 -7.55 21.46 8.31
N TRP A 252 -6.57 21.25 7.43
CA TRP A 252 -5.19 21.74 7.60
C TRP A 252 -5.07 23.24 7.90
N LEU A 253 -5.96 24.07 7.33
CA LEU A 253 -6.02 25.51 7.60
C LEU A 253 -6.42 25.85 9.04
N GLY A 254 -7.27 25.02 9.66
CA GLY A 254 -7.75 25.16 11.02
C GLY A 254 -6.95 24.38 12.05
N LEU A 255 -5.90 23.66 11.64
CA LEU A 255 -5.21 22.71 12.50
C LEU A 255 -4.56 23.36 13.73
N LEU A 256 -4.10 24.61 13.67
CA LEU A 256 -3.55 25.33 14.84
C LEU A 256 -4.61 26.05 15.69
N GLY A 257 -5.89 25.91 15.33
CA GLY A 257 -6.99 26.60 15.97
C GLY A 257 -6.97 28.13 15.73
N PRO A 258 -7.98 28.85 16.22
CA PRO A 258 -8.13 30.29 15.98
C PRO A 258 -6.98 31.12 16.59
N ASN A 259 -6.49 30.71 17.76
CA ASN A 259 -5.44 31.43 18.49
C ASN A 259 -4.02 30.98 18.11
N ARG A 260 -3.87 29.95 17.27
CA ARG A 260 -2.58 29.37 16.85
C ARG A 260 -1.69 28.86 18.00
N THR A 261 -2.27 28.60 19.16
CA THR A 261 -1.53 28.18 20.37
C THR A 261 -1.55 26.68 20.61
N GLN A 262 -2.52 25.95 20.04
CA GLN A 262 -2.69 24.52 20.28
C GLN A 262 -3.25 23.81 19.05
N PRO A 263 -2.64 22.69 18.62
CA PRO A 263 -3.16 21.91 17.51
C PRO A 263 -4.54 21.30 17.84
N GLN A 264 -5.41 21.18 16.82
CA GLN A 264 -6.77 20.67 16.91
C GLN A 264 -6.79 19.17 16.62
N ILE A 265 -6.71 18.40 17.70
CA ILE A 265 -6.29 16.99 17.68
C ILE A 265 -7.05 16.21 18.76
N ALA A 266 -7.20 14.90 18.59
CA ALA A 266 -7.87 14.04 19.55
C ALA A 266 -7.13 12.69 19.72
N ASN A 267 -7.16 12.17 20.95
CA ASN A 267 -6.77 10.78 21.19
C ASN A 267 -7.83 9.84 20.61
N CYS A 268 -7.38 8.68 20.14
CA CYS A 268 -8.25 7.60 19.70
C CYS A 268 -7.64 6.27 20.17
N SER A 269 -8.46 5.22 20.18
CA SER A 269 -7.96 3.86 20.43
C SER A 269 -7.11 3.36 19.27
N ILE A 270 -6.36 2.26 19.48
CA ILE A 270 -5.60 1.61 18.40
C ILE A 270 -6.52 1.20 17.25
N TYR A 271 -7.70 0.64 17.57
CA TYR A 271 -8.66 0.24 16.54
C TYR A 271 -9.36 1.45 15.89
N ASP A 272 -9.70 2.50 16.65
CA ASP A 272 -10.30 3.71 16.06
C ASP A 272 -9.31 4.47 15.18
N PHE A 273 -8.02 4.42 15.49
CA PHE A 273 -7.00 4.92 14.60
C PHE A 273 -7.03 4.18 13.25
N PHE A 274 -7.08 2.84 13.29
CA PHE A 274 -7.26 2.01 12.10
C PHE A 274 -8.51 2.40 11.29
N VAL A 275 -9.64 2.67 11.94
CA VAL A 275 -10.86 3.17 11.29
C VAL A 275 -10.64 4.55 10.67
N TRP A 276 -10.03 5.48 11.42
CA TRP A 276 -9.85 6.87 11.01
C TRP A 276 -8.95 6.99 9.78
N LEU A 277 -7.91 6.15 9.67
CA LEU A 277 -7.03 6.07 8.49
C LEU A 277 -7.84 5.84 7.22
N HIS A 278 -8.77 4.87 7.26
CA HIS A 278 -9.62 4.51 6.13
C HIS A 278 -10.61 5.63 5.82
N TYR A 279 -11.35 6.12 6.82
CA TYR A 279 -12.21 7.30 6.71
C TYR A 279 -11.51 8.47 6.02
N TYR A 280 -10.30 8.82 6.46
CA TYR A 280 -9.61 10.00 5.96
C TYR A 280 -9.13 9.81 4.51
N SER A 281 -8.83 8.58 4.09
CA SER A 281 -8.48 8.28 2.70
C SER A 281 -9.68 8.39 1.73
N VAL A 282 -10.91 8.19 2.22
CA VAL A 282 -12.13 8.18 1.39
C VAL A 282 -13.06 9.38 1.60
N ARG A 283 -12.82 10.23 2.60
CA ARG A 283 -13.69 11.40 2.85
C ARG A 283 -13.73 12.36 1.66
N ASP A 284 -14.79 13.17 1.60
CA ASP A 284 -14.93 14.22 0.61
C ASP A 284 -13.87 15.33 0.78
N THR A 285 -13.57 16.04 -0.31
CA THR A 285 -12.80 17.29 -0.25
C THR A 285 -13.67 18.41 0.30
N LEU A 286 -13.15 19.13 1.28
CA LEU A 286 -13.88 20.17 2.02
C LEU A 286 -13.64 21.56 1.39
N LEU A 287 -14.49 21.99 0.45
CA LEU A 287 -14.32 23.30 -0.23
C LEU A 287 -14.93 24.48 0.53
N GLY A 288 -15.77 24.20 1.52
CA GLY A 288 -16.47 25.19 2.33
C GLY A 288 -17.73 24.58 2.96
N PRO A 289 -18.42 25.33 3.84
CA PRO A 289 -19.58 24.82 4.57
C PRO A 289 -20.65 24.27 3.63
N GLY A 290 -20.94 22.97 3.74
CA GLY A 290 -21.96 22.30 2.93
C GLY A 290 -21.61 22.17 1.44
N ARG A 291 -20.34 22.41 1.06
CA ARG A 291 -19.86 22.33 -0.33
C ARG A 291 -18.76 21.27 -0.47
N PRO A 292 -19.06 19.97 -0.27
CA PRO A 292 -18.08 18.92 -0.48
C PRO A 292 -17.87 18.64 -1.97
N TYR A 293 -16.66 18.24 -2.34
CA TYR A 293 -16.39 17.57 -3.60
C TYR A 293 -16.20 16.08 -3.33
N LYS A 294 -17.12 15.25 -3.86
CA LYS A 294 -17.27 13.84 -3.46
C LYS A 294 -16.55 12.83 -4.33
N ALA A 295 -16.18 13.22 -5.56
CA ALA A 295 -15.62 12.29 -6.53
C ALA A 295 -14.10 12.14 -6.33
N ILE A 296 -13.71 11.68 -5.15
CA ILE A 296 -12.31 11.52 -4.73
C ILE A 296 -12.20 10.32 -3.78
N ASP A 297 -11.22 9.45 -4.03
CA ASP A 297 -10.85 8.34 -3.16
C ASP A 297 -9.34 8.11 -3.35
N PHE A 298 -8.60 7.88 -2.26
CA PHE A 298 -7.15 7.62 -2.29
C PHE A 298 -6.79 6.14 -2.09
N SER A 299 -7.80 5.28 -1.92
CA SER A 299 -7.67 3.90 -1.44
C SER A 299 -8.59 2.91 -2.15
N HIS A 300 -9.53 3.36 -2.98
CA HIS A 300 -10.43 2.55 -3.80
C HIS A 300 -10.57 3.13 -5.21
N GLN A 301 -11.25 2.41 -6.10
CA GLN A 301 -11.54 2.76 -7.48
C GLN A 301 -10.28 3.01 -8.31
N GLY A 302 -9.17 2.35 -7.98
CA GLY A 302 -7.92 2.50 -8.72
C GLY A 302 -6.77 1.66 -8.16
N PRO A 303 -5.61 1.65 -8.83
CA PRO A 303 -4.47 0.77 -8.56
C PRO A 303 -4.10 0.60 -7.07
N ALA A 304 -4.03 1.71 -6.31
CA ALA A 304 -3.66 1.71 -4.89
C ALA A 304 -4.53 0.85 -3.96
N PHE A 305 -5.71 0.39 -4.41
CA PHE A 305 -6.61 -0.45 -3.62
C PHE A 305 -5.91 -1.57 -2.87
N VAL A 306 -5.08 -2.36 -3.56
CA VAL A 306 -4.45 -3.54 -2.95
C VAL A 306 -3.29 -3.19 -2.03
N THR A 307 -2.45 -2.21 -2.38
CA THR A 307 -1.28 -1.82 -1.58
C THR A 307 -1.68 -1.02 -0.35
N TRP A 308 -2.70 -0.16 -0.49
CA TRP A 308 -3.24 0.63 0.60
C TRP A 308 -3.79 -0.27 1.70
N HIS A 309 -4.69 -1.22 1.34
CA HIS A 309 -5.28 -2.14 2.32
C HIS A 309 -4.26 -3.15 2.86
N ARG A 310 -3.27 -3.57 2.07
CA ARG A 310 -2.16 -4.39 2.57
C ARG A 310 -1.38 -3.68 3.68
N TYR A 311 -1.00 -2.41 3.46
CA TYR A 311 -0.28 -1.65 4.48
C TYR A 311 -1.16 -1.33 5.69
N HIS A 312 -2.45 -1.06 5.48
CA HIS A 312 -3.45 -0.90 6.53
C HIS A 312 -3.51 -2.10 7.48
N LEU A 313 -3.56 -3.33 6.93
CA LEU A 313 -3.54 -4.57 7.70
C LEU A 313 -2.20 -4.80 8.41
N LEU A 314 -1.07 -4.56 7.73
CA LEU A 314 0.25 -4.71 8.33
C LEU A 314 0.46 -3.75 9.51
N TRP A 315 -0.10 -2.55 9.44
CA TRP A 315 -0.11 -1.59 10.53
C TRP A 315 -0.87 -2.12 11.75
N LEU A 316 -2.13 -2.50 11.56
CA LEU A 316 -2.95 -3.06 12.62
C LEU A 316 -2.28 -4.31 13.23
N GLU A 317 -1.78 -5.22 12.40
CA GLU A 317 -1.11 -6.45 12.87
C GLU A 317 0.10 -6.13 13.76
N ARG A 318 0.91 -5.13 13.40
CA ARG A 318 2.06 -4.70 14.22
C ARG A 318 1.62 -4.05 15.53
N ASP A 319 0.58 -3.22 15.53
CA ASP A 319 0.07 -2.61 16.76
C ASP A 319 -0.53 -3.66 17.68
N LEU A 320 -1.22 -4.67 17.15
CA LEU A 320 -1.72 -5.82 17.92
C LEU A 320 -0.58 -6.69 18.45
N GLN A 321 0.49 -6.93 17.67
CA GLN A 321 1.69 -7.63 18.14
C GLN A 321 2.35 -6.90 19.33
N ARG A 322 2.40 -5.56 19.29
CA ARG A 322 2.92 -4.74 20.39
C ARG A 322 2.00 -4.76 21.61
N LEU A 323 0.70 -4.52 21.39
CA LEU A 323 -0.32 -4.48 22.43
C LEU A 323 -0.38 -5.78 23.23
N THR A 324 -0.28 -6.91 22.54
CA THR A 324 -0.34 -8.24 23.16
C THR A 324 1.03 -8.76 23.63
N GLY A 325 2.12 -8.09 23.25
CA GLY A 325 3.48 -8.60 23.44
C GLY A 325 3.79 -9.88 22.64
N ASN A 326 2.93 -10.28 21.71
CA ASN A 326 3.08 -11.48 20.90
C ASN A 326 3.59 -11.14 19.51
N ALA A 327 4.91 -11.20 19.30
CA ALA A 327 5.51 -10.95 17.99
C ALA A 327 5.08 -11.94 16.89
N SER A 328 4.52 -13.10 17.24
CA SER A 328 4.03 -14.12 16.30
C SER A 328 2.54 -13.98 15.98
N PHE A 329 1.85 -12.99 16.57
CA PHE A 329 0.45 -12.70 16.27
C PHE A 329 0.26 -12.43 14.76
N ALA A 330 -0.74 -13.07 14.17
CA ALA A 330 -1.08 -12.97 12.76
C ALA A 330 -2.58 -12.68 12.63
N LEU A 331 -2.96 -11.76 11.76
CA LEU A 331 -4.36 -11.53 11.42
C LEU A 331 -4.91 -12.75 10.67
N PRO A 332 -6.06 -13.34 11.07
CA PRO A 332 -6.71 -14.36 10.28
C PRO A 332 -7.37 -13.74 9.03
N TYR A 333 -7.83 -14.60 8.13
CA TYR A 333 -8.64 -14.21 6.98
C TYR A 333 -9.98 -14.95 6.99
N TRP A 334 -10.99 -14.36 6.36
CA TRP A 334 -12.28 -14.98 6.11
C TRP A 334 -12.40 -15.33 4.63
N ASN A 335 -12.43 -16.62 4.32
CA ASN A 335 -12.75 -17.06 2.97
C ASN A 335 -14.25 -16.83 2.69
N PHE A 336 -14.58 -15.64 2.20
CA PHE A 336 -15.95 -15.28 1.84
C PHE A 336 -16.44 -15.98 0.57
N ALA A 337 -15.59 -16.70 -0.18
CA ALA A 337 -15.93 -17.32 -1.46
C ALA A 337 -16.75 -18.63 -1.30
N THR A 338 -17.83 -18.58 -0.53
CA THR A 338 -18.64 -19.74 -0.11
C THR A 338 -19.83 -20.02 -1.02
N GLY A 339 -20.28 -19.04 -1.82
CA GLY A 339 -21.51 -19.12 -2.62
C GLY A 339 -22.80 -19.19 -1.80
N ARG A 340 -22.72 -18.96 -0.48
CA ARG A 340 -23.87 -19.03 0.44
C ARG A 340 -24.55 -17.67 0.59
N ASN A 341 -25.78 -17.70 1.09
CA ASN A 341 -26.56 -16.50 1.43
C ASN A 341 -26.52 -16.19 2.94
N GLU A 342 -25.49 -16.68 3.65
CA GLU A 342 -25.31 -16.49 5.10
C GLU A 342 -23.88 -16.01 5.40
N CYS A 343 -23.74 -15.18 6.44
CA CYS A 343 -22.45 -14.79 6.98
C CYS A 343 -21.99 -15.83 8.01
N ASP A 344 -21.09 -16.73 7.62
CA ASP A 344 -20.59 -17.81 8.49
C ASP A 344 -19.62 -17.33 9.59
N VAL A 345 -19.06 -16.12 9.48
CA VAL A 345 -18.29 -15.46 10.55
C VAL A 345 -19.16 -14.64 11.51
N CYS A 346 -20.42 -14.39 11.18
CA CYS A 346 -21.36 -13.65 12.02
C CYS A 346 -22.02 -14.58 13.05
N THR A 347 -21.21 -15.09 13.97
CA THR A 347 -21.65 -15.95 15.09
C THR A 347 -21.05 -15.43 16.40
N ASP A 348 -21.68 -15.72 17.54
CA ASP A 348 -21.18 -15.27 18.86
C ASP A 348 -19.84 -15.89 19.25
N GLN A 349 -19.44 -16.98 18.60
CA GLN A 349 -18.10 -17.56 18.75
C GLN A 349 -17.04 -16.80 17.95
N LEU A 350 -17.43 -15.97 16.98
CA LEU A 350 -16.55 -15.25 16.07
C LEU A 350 -16.84 -13.75 16.15
N LEU A 351 -17.42 -13.16 15.10
CA LEU A 351 -17.56 -11.70 14.96
C LEU A 351 -18.96 -11.19 15.35
N GLY A 352 -19.71 -12.00 16.09
CA GLY A 352 -21.03 -11.69 16.64
C GLY A 352 -22.20 -12.06 15.71
N ALA A 353 -23.19 -12.77 16.27
CA ALA A 353 -24.44 -13.06 15.58
C ALA A 353 -25.36 -11.82 15.52
N ALA A 354 -26.43 -11.90 14.74
CA ALA A 354 -27.51 -10.91 14.80
C ALA A 354 -28.29 -11.04 16.11
N ARG A 355 -28.72 -9.91 16.68
CA ARG A 355 -29.58 -9.89 17.87
C ARG A 355 -31.00 -10.36 17.52
N GLN A 356 -31.70 -10.95 18.48
CA GLN A 356 -33.05 -11.51 18.26
C GLN A 356 -34.13 -10.43 18.14
N ASP A 357 -34.00 -9.35 18.91
CA ASP A 357 -34.95 -8.23 19.00
C ASP A 357 -34.70 -7.13 17.95
N ASP A 358 -33.43 -6.87 17.62
CA ASP A 358 -33.02 -6.01 16.50
C ASP A 358 -31.96 -6.75 15.68
N PRO A 359 -32.35 -7.42 14.58
CA PRO A 359 -31.41 -8.16 13.72
C PRO A 359 -30.36 -7.28 13.04
N THR A 360 -30.47 -5.95 13.14
CA THR A 360 -29.43 -5.04 12.63
C THR A 360 -28.30 -4.81 13.63
N LEU A 361 -28.50 -5.18 14.89
CA LEU A 361 -27.50 -5.06 15.94
C LEU A 361 -26.81 -6.41 16.19
N ILE A 362 -25.64 -6.33 16.81
CA ILE A 362 -24.86 -7.49 17.21
C ILE A 362 -25.44 -8.09 18.49
N SER A 363 -25.48 -9.43 18.57
CA SER A 363 -25.89 -10.22 19.72
C SER A 363 -25.17 -9.79 20.99
N ALA A 364 -25.90 -9.65 22.09
CA ALA A 364 -25.35 -9.24 23.39
C ALA A 364 -24.35 -10.24 24.00
N ASN A 365 -24.28 -11.47 23.47
CA ASN A 365 -23.27 -12.46 23.88
C ASN A 365 -21.91 -12.24 23.21
N SER A 366 -21.85 -11.39 22.17
CA SER A 366 -20.61 -11.03 21.49
C SER A 366 -19.96 -9.84 22.17
N ARG A 367 -18.63 -9.87 22.34
CA ARG A 367 -17.86 -8.71 22.84
C ARG A 367 -18.00 -7.47 21.96
N PHE A 368 -18.34 -7.66 20.68
CA PHE A 368 -18.55 -6.58 19.71
C PHE A 368 -19.92 -5.90 19.85
N SER A 369 -20.82 -6.35 20.74
CA SER A 369 -22.15 -5.77 20.90
C SER A 369 -22.15 -4.33 21.40
N ASN A 370 -21.13 -3.98 22.19
CA ASN A 370 -20.97 -2.67 22.80
C ASN A 370 -19.98 -1.79 22.04
N TRP A 371 -19.50 -2.26 20.88
CA TRP A 371 -18.65 -1.45 20.04
C TRP A 371 -19.46 -0.30 19.46
N GLU A 372 -19.03 0.91 19.81
CA GLU A 372 -19.52 2.12 19.18
C GLU A 372 -18.64 2.49 17.99
N ILE A 373 -19.26 3.08 16.98
CA ILE A 373 -18.63 3.45 15.72
C ILE A 373 -18.12 4.88 15.79
N VAL A 374 -17.09 5.19 15.00
CA VAL A 374 -16.60 6.55 14.76
C VAL A 374 -16.71 6.87 13.26
N CYS A 375 -16.73 8.15 12.93
CA CYS A 375 -16.60 8.65 11.57
C CYS A 375 -17.79 8.39 10.61
N ASP A 376 -19.00 8.16 11.12
CA ASP A 376 -20.20 7.87 10.31
C ASP A 376 -20.94 9.15 9.88
N SER A 377 -20.71 10.27 10.58
CA SER A 377 -21.38 11.56 10.36
C SER A 377 -20.76 12.38 9.22
N LEU A 378 -20.49 11.75 8.06
CA LEU A 378 -19.81 12.37 6.92
C LEU A 378 -20.47 13.69 6.45
N ASN A 379 -21.80 13.73 6.43
CA ASN A 379 -22.54 14.94 6.04
C ASN A 379 -22.32 16.10 7.03
N ASP A 380 -22.24 15.84 8.33
CA ASP A 380 -22.00 16.87 9.34
C ASP A 380 -20.58 17.42 9.24
N TYR A 381 -19.60 16.55 9.01
CA TYR A 381 -18.22 16.95 8.77
C TYR A 381 -18.11 17.84 7.54
N ASN A 382 -18.79 17.48 6.46
CA ASN A 382 -18.87 18.28 5.23
C ASN A 382 -19.56 19.64 5.44
N GLN A 383 -20.64 19.68 6.22
CA GLN A 383 -21.34 20.92 6.54
C GLN A 383 -20.47 21.87 7.36
N ARG A 384 -19.69 21.33 8.30
CA ARG A 384 -18.89 22.11 9.25
C ARG A 384 -17.45 22.35 8.80
N VAL A 385 -17.01 21.70 7.72
CA VAL A 385 -15.60 21.72 7.25
C VAL A 385 -14.66 21.17 8.35
N THR A 386 -15.12 20.15 9.07
CA THR A 386 -14.36 19.47 10.13
C THR A 386 -14.01 18.05 9.71
N LEU A 387 -13.18 17.38 10.52
CA LEU A 387 -12.87 15.96 10.34
C LEU A 387 -13.52 15.14 11.46
N CYS A 388 -13.66 13.83 11.24
CA CYS A 388 -13.99 12.89 12.30
C CYS A 388 -13.07 13.08 13.51
N ASN A 389 -13.65 13.24 14.70
CA ASN A 389 -12.93 13.55 15.93
C ASN A 389 -12.77 12.34 16.87
N GLY A 390 -13.23 11.15 16.45
CA GLY A 390 -13.19 9.93 17.26
C GLY A 390 -14.24 9.87 18.37
N THR A 391 -15.17 10.83 18.43
CA THR A 391 -16.37 10.70 19.28
C THR A 391 -17.23 9.57 18.73
N TYR A 392 -17.78 8.76 19.62
CA TYR A 392 -18.66 7.66 19.26
C TYR A 392 -20.02 8.13 18.76
N GLU A 393 -20.50 7.51 17.68
CA GLU A 393 -21.69 7.91 16.90
C GLU A 393 -22.77 6.82 16.89
N GLY A 394 -22.73 5.92 17.88
CA GLY A 394 -23.71 4.85 18.08
C GLY A 394 -23.14 3.45 17.84
N LEU A 395 -23.98 2.43 17.99
CA LEU A 395 -23.57 1.03 17.93
C LEU A 395 -23.32 0.54 16.50
N LEU A 396 -22.43 -0.44 16.37
CA LEU A 396 -22.21 -1.18 15.13
C LEU A 396 -23.50 -1.82 14.60
N ARG A 397 -23.76 -1.66 13.30
CA ARG A 397 -24.93 -2.24 12.63
C ARG A 397 -24.56 -3.08 11.40
N ARG A 398 -25.26 -4.20 11.22
CA ARG A 398 -25.23 -5.08 10.04
C ARG A 398 -26.64 -5.26 9.48
N ASN A 399 -26.78 -5.81 8.28
CA ASN A 399 -28.06 -6.28 7.72
C ASN A 399 -29.21 -5.24 7.74
N GLN A 400 -28.90 -3.95 7.57
CA GLN A 400 -29.90 -2.87 7.66
C GLN A 400 -30.93 -2.91 6.53
N VAL A 401 -30.55 -3.41 5.36
CA VAL A 401 -31.43 -3.53 4.18
C VAL A 401 -32.28 -4.82 4.22
N GLY A 402 -32.07 -5.68 5.23
CA GLY A 402 -32.72 -6.99 5.36
C GLY A 402 -32.00 -8.09 4.57
N ARG A 403 -32.39 -9.35 4.79
CA ARG A 403 -31.78 -10.51 4.10
C ARG A 403 -32.15 -10.47 2.62
N ASN A 404 -31.25 -9.96 1.78
CA ASN A 404 -31.35 -10.10 0.34
C ASN A 404 -31.07 -11.56 -0.07
N ASN A 405 -31.65 -12.01 -1.19
CA ASN A 405 -31.26 -13.29 -1.82
C ASN A 405 -29.85 -13.24 -2.46
N GLU A 406 -29.06 -12.20 -2.14
CA GLU A 406 -27.68 -12.09 -2.55
C GLU A 406 -26.86 -13.23 -1.94
N LYS A 407 -25.98 -13.77 -2.76
CA LYS A 407 -25.04 -14.81 -2.36
C LYS A 407 -23.66 -14.17 -2.30
N LEU A 408 -22.89 -14.59 -1.31
CA LEU A 408 -21.47 -14.33 -1.27
C LEU A 408 -20.78 -14.86 -2.55
N PRO A 409 -19.60 -14.32 -2.90
CA PRO A 409 -18.84 -14.82 -4.04
C PRO A 409 -18.59 -16.33 -3.99
N THR A 410 -18.32 -16.94 -5.13
CA THR A 410 -18.01 -18.37 -5.24
C THR A 410 -16.52 -18.60 -5.45
N LEU A 411 -16.06 -19.83 -5.24
CA LEU A 411 -14.69 -20.22 -5.58
C LEU A 411 -14.38 -20.03 -7.08
N LYS A 412 -15.40 -20.12 -7.95
CA LYS A 412 -15.27 -19.86 -9.39
C LYS A 412 -14.96 -18.39 -9.66
N ASP A 413 -15.59 -17.46 -8.94
CA ASP A 413 -15.25 -16.03 -9.03
C ASP A 413 -13.77 -15.79 -8.67
N ILE A 414 -13.24 -16.48 -7.66
CA ILE A 414 -11.82 -16.40 -7.30
C ILE A 414 -10.92 -16.95 -8.41
N GLN A 415 -11.30 -18.07 -9.04
CA GLN A 415 -10.58 -18.65 -10.16
C GLN A 415 -10.52 -17.71 -11.36
N ASP A 416 -11.65 -17.09 -11.69
CA ASP A 416 -11.77 -16.17 -12.82
C ASP A 416 -10.95 -14.90 -12.58
N CYS A 417 -11.02 -14.34 -11.38
CA CYS A 417 -10.22 -13.20 -11.00
C CYS A 417 -8.72 -13.50 -11.09
N LEU A 418 -8.27 -14.65 -10.58
CA LEU A 418 -6.86 -15.06 -10.64
C LEU A 418 -6.40 -15.51 -12.04
N SER A 419 -7.29 -15.58 -13.03
CA SER A 419 -6.93 -15.83 -14.43
C SER A 419 -6.48 -14.56 -15.16
N LEU A 420 -6.80 -13.38 -14.61
CA LEU A 420 -6.45 -12.08 -15.18
C LEU A 420 -4.95 -11.80 -15.02
N SER A 421 -4.21 -11.79 -16.13
CA SER A 421 -2.75 -11.58 -16.11
C SER A 421 -2.31 -10.13 -15.98
N LYS A 422 -3.20 -9.16 -16.25
CA LYS A 422 -2.91 -7.73 -16.15
C LYS A 422 -3.33 -7.22 -14.78
N PHE A 423 -2.39 -6.60 -14.08
CA PHE A 423 -2.65 -5.99 -12.78
C PHE A 423 -3.80 -4.98 -12.87
N ASP A 424 -3.65 -4.01 -13.77
CA ASP A 424 -4.67 -3.03 -14.07
C ASP A 424 -4.57 -2.59 -15.54
N ASN A 425 -5.62 -1.94 -16.05
CA ASN A 425 -5.68 -1.38 -17.40
C ASN A 425 -6.18 0.07 -17.36
N PRO A 426 -5.79 0.92 -18.32
CA PRO A 426 -6.39 2.24 -18.50
C PRO A 426 -7.92 2.16 -18.58
N PRO A 427 -8.67 3.10 -17.98
CA PRO A 427 -8.20 4.36 -17.38
C PRO A 427 -7.77 4.27 -15.91
N PHE A 428 -7.48 3.05 -15.41
CA PHE A 428 -7.08 2.77 -14.03
C PHE A 428 -8.13 3.19 -13.00
N PHE A 429 -9.41 3.02 -13.36
CA PHE A 429 -10.56 3.44 -12.57
C PHE A 429 -11.58 2.30 -12.46
N GLN A 430 -12.77 2.57 -11.92
CA GLN A 430 -13.84 1.57 -11.73
C GLN A 430 -14.38 0.96 -13.05
N ASN A 431 -14.07 1.56 -14.21
CA ASN A 431 -14.47 1.08 -15.55
C ASN A 431 -13.31 0.45 -16.34
N SER A 432 -12.23 0.08 -15.66
CA SER A 432 -11.08 -0.63 -16.24
C SER A 432 -11.41 -2.08 -16.51
N THR A 433 -11.49 -2.48 -17.77
CA THR A 433 -11.83 -3.87 -18.15
C THR A 433 -10.60 -4.78 -18.17
N PHE A 434 -10.81 -6.09 -18.00
CA PHE A 434 -9.76 -7.12 -17.95
C PHE A 434 -8.61 -6.78 -16.97
N SER A 435 -8.97 -6.08 -15.89
CA SER A 435 -8.08 -5.60 -14.83
C SER A 435 -8.24 -6.50 -13.61
N PHE A 436 -7.17 -7.16 -13.18
CA PHE A 436 -7.17 -7.95 -11.95
C PHE A 436 -7.62 -7.11 -10.75
N ARG A 437 -7.07 -5.91 -10.60
CA ARG A 437 -7.41 -4.98 -9.52
C ARG A 437 -8.89 -4.63 -9.54
N ASN A 438 -9.46 -4.27 -10.70
CA ASN A 438 -10.87 -3.86 -10.81
C ASN A 438 -11.84 -5.02 -10.58
N ALA A 439 -11.51 -6.22 -11.08
CA ALA A 439 -12.28 -7.43 -10.84
C ALA A 439 -12.25 -7.83 -9.36
N LEU A 440 -11.05 -7.84 -8.73
CA LEU A 440 -10.88 -8.18 -7.30
C LEU A 440 -11.64 -7.20 -6.39
N GLU A 441 -11.51 -5.90 -6.68
CA GLU A 441 -12.23 -4.85 -5.97
C GLU A 441 -13.75 -5.02 -6.11
N GLY A 442 -14.20 -5.45 -7.29
CA GLY A 442 -15.58 -5.88 -7.51
C GLY A 442 -16.43 -4.89 -8.30
N PHE A 443 -15.82 -4.10 -9.19
CA PHE A 443 -16.53 -3.22 -10.13
C PHE A 443 -16.79 -3.86 -11.50
N ASP A 444 -16.18 -5.02 -11.76
CA ASP A 444 -16.40 -5.86 -12.94
C ASP A 444 -16.92 -7.24 -12.56
N LYS A 445 -17.30 -8.04 -13.56
CA LYS A 445 -17.38 -9.48 -13.38
C LYS A 445 -16.01 -10.03 -12.99
N ALA A 446 -16.01 -11.19 -12.32
CA ALA A 446 -14.79 -11.82 -11.83
C ALA A 446 -13.79 -12.16 -12.95
N ASP A 447 -14.26 -12.40 -14.18
CA ASP A 447 -13.43 -12.63 -15.37
C ASP A 447 -12.91 -11.33 -16.03
N GLY A 448 -13.17 -10.17 -15.42
CA GLY A 448 -12.77 -8.85 -15.89
C GLY A 448 -13.64 -8.29 -17.02
N THR A 449 -14.73 -8.96 -17.41
CA THR A 449 -15.67 -8.38 -18.37
C THR A 449 -16.51 -7.29 -17.71
N LEU A 450 -16.59 -6.14 -18.38
CA LEU A 450 -17.35 -4.99 -17.91
C LEU A 450 -18.85 -5.28 -18.04
N ASP A 451 -19.57 -5.12 -16.94
CA ASP A 451 -21.02 -5.17 -16.93
C ASP A 451 -21.50 -4.20 -15.84
N PHE A 452 -22.38 -3.27 -16.19
CA PHE A 452 -22.84 -2.23 -15.28
C PHE A 452 -24.36 -2.26 -15.15
N PRO A 453 -24.93 -2.35 -13.93
CA PRO A 453 -24.24 -2.45 -12.63
C PRO A 453 -23.87 -3.91 -12.28
N VAL A 454 -22.59 -4.18 -11.96
CA VAL A 454 -22.14 -5.41 -11.30
C VAL A 454 -21.38 -5.08 -10.03
N THR A 455 -21.66 -5.87 -9.00
CA THR A 455 -20.94 -5.87 -7.73
C THR A 455 -20.49 -7.31 -7.48
N ASN A 456 -19.19 -7.55 -7.38
CA ASN A 456 -18.64 -8.89 -7.11
C ASN A 456 -17.56 -8.81 -6.00
N LEU A 457 -16.99 -9.96 -5.63
CA LEU A 457 -15.83 -10.13 -4.76
C LEU A 457 -15.86 -9.17 -3.55
N HIS A 458 -14.86 -8.31 -3.41
CA HIS A 458 -14.74 -7.40 -2.26
C HIS A 458 -15.98 -6.52 -2.06
N ASN A 459 -16.43 -5.78 -3.10
CA ASN A 459 -17.58 -4.89 -3.00
C ASN A 459 -18.88 -5.64 -2.68
N LEU A 460 -19.02 -6.88 -3.17
CA LEU A 460 -20.20 -7.71 -2.91
C LEU A 460 -20.27 -8.10 -1.43
N VAL A 461 -19.14 -8.39 -0.79
CA VAL A 461 -19.11 -8.74 0.63
C VAL A 461 -19.49 -7.53 1.50
N HIS A 462 -18.97 -6.34 1.19
CA HIS A 462 -19.37 -5.10 1.87
C HIS A 462 -20.89 -4.84 1.74
N THR A 463 -21.43 -5.03 0.53
CA THR A 463 -22.86 -4.87 0.26
C THR A 463 -23.71 -5.92 0.99
N PHE A 464 -23.27 -7.18 0.97
CA PHE A 464 -23.92 -8.32 1.61
C PHE A 464 -24.04 -8.15 3.12
N LEU A 465 -22.98 -7.64 3.77
CA LEU A 465 -23.01 -7.36 5.21
C LEU A 465 -24.01 -6.25 5.54
N SER A 466 -24.17 -5.27 4.64
CA SER A 466 -25.03 -4.10 4.82
C SER A 466 -24.71 -3.32 6.12
N GLY A 467 -25.40 -2.22 6.38
CA GLY A 467 -25.15 -1.40 7.56
C GLY A 467 -23.81 -0.68 7.56
N THR A 468 -23.14 -0.63 8.71
CA THR A 468 -21.87 0.07 8.92
C THR A 468 -20.80 -0.37 7.93
N ASN A 469 -20.77 -1.66 7.56
CA ASN A 469 -19.74 -2.19 6.67
C ASN A 469 -19.94 -1.82 5.19
N ALA A 470 -21.13 -1.34 4.80
CA ALA A 470 -21.46 -1.05 3.39
C ALA A 470 -21.01 0.34 2.92
N LEU A 471 -20.67 1.24 3.85
CA LEU A 471 -20.25 2.60 3.52
C LEU A 471 -18.72 2.70 3.61
N PRO A 472 -18.01 3.15 2.55
CA PRO A 472 -16.56 3.22 2.58
C PRO A 472 -16.01 3.98 3.79
N HIS A 473 -16.62 5.11 4.17
CA HIS A 473 -16.10 5.94 5.26
C HIS A 473 -16.26 5.34 6.67
N SER A 474 -17.15 4.36 6.86
CA SER A 474 -17.40 3.73 8.17
C SER A 474 -17.13 2.23 8.21
N ALA A 475 -16.80 1.60 7.07
CA ALA A 475 -16.73 0.14 6.94
C ALA A 475 -15.76 -0.52 7.92
N ALA A 476 -14.62 0.11 8.18
CA ALA A 476 -13.58 -0.39 9.08
C ALA A 476 -14.01 -0.50 10.55
N ASN A 477 -15.11 0.15 10.96
CA ASN A 477 -15.66 0.01 12.31
C ASN A 477 -16.11 -1.42 12.60
N ASP A 478 -16.56 -2.15 11.58
CA ASP A 478 -16.92 -3.56 11.73
C ASP A 478 -15.67 -4.44 11.68
N PRO A 479 -15.37 -5.26 12.72
CA PRO A 479 -14.20 -6.14 12.72
C PRO A 479 -14.20 -7.20 11.62
N VAL A 480 -15.32 -7.45 10.94
CA VAL A 480 -15.36 -8.26 9.71
C VAL A 480 -14.48 -7.66 8.62
N PHE A 481 -14.31 -6.33 8.58
CA PHE A 481 -13.40 -5.63 7.66
C PHE A 481 -11.99 -6.23 7.68
N VAL A 482 -11.45 -6.51 8.86
CA VAL A 482 -10.07 -7.02 9.03
C VAL A 482 -9.89 -8.35 8.32
N VAL A 483 -10.83 -9.29 8.53
CA VAL A 483 -10.73 -10.65 7.97
C VAL A 483 -11.14 -10.71 6.50
N LEU A 484 -12.05 -9.82 6.06
CA LEU A 484 -12.41 -9.60 4.66
C LEU A 484 -11.17 -9.12 3.88
N HIS A 485 -10.57 -8.00 4.29
CA HIS A 485 -9.40 -7.45 3.59
C HIS A 485 -8.18 -8.35 3.69
N SER A 486 -8.03 -9.12 4.78
CA SER A 486 -6.98 -10.14 4.88
C SER A 486 -7.13 -11.23 3.81
N PHE A 487 -8.36 -11.62 3.43
CA PHE A 487 -8.59 -12.55 2.32
C PHE A 487 -8.41 -11.89 0.95
N THR A 488 -8.84 -10.62 0.79
CA THR A 488 -8.55 -9.83 -0.41
C THR A 488 -7.03 -9.74 -0.67
N ASP A 489 -6.24 -9.49 0.39
CA ASP A 489 -4.78 -9.48 0.32
C ASP A 489 -4.18 -10.86 0.02
N ALA A 490 -4.82 -11.96 0.47
CA ALA A 490 -4.41 -13.32 0.11
C ALA A 490 -4.58 -13.60 -1.40
N ILE A 491 -5.67 -13.12 -1.99
CA ILE A 491 -5.92 -13.23 -3.44
C ILE A 491 -4.89 -12.40 -4.22
N PHE A 492 -4.59 -11.18 -3.74
CA PHE A 492 -3.55 -10.35 -4.33
C PHE A 492 -2.15 -10.97 -4.22
N ASP A 493 -1.77 -11.51 -3.06
CA ASP A 493 -0.50 -12.22 -2.87
C ASP A 493 -0.36 -13.44 -3.78
N GLU A 494 -1.43 -14.21 -3.95
CA GLU A 494 -1.46 -15.33 -4.89
C GLU A 494 -1.29 -14.86 -6.35
N TRP A 495 -1.94 -13.76 -6.74
CA TRP A 495 -1.75 -13.16 -8.06
C TRP A 495 -0.30 -12.70 -8.28
N MET A 496 0.31 -12.03 -7.29
CA MET A 496 1.71 -11.61 -7.31
C MET A 496 2.65 -12.81 -7.51
N LYS A 497 2.39 -13.93 -6.81
CA LYS A 497 3.18 -15.17 -6.94
C LYS A 497 3.04 -15.84 -8.30
N ARG A 498 1.84 -15.81 -8.91
CA ARG A 498 1.57 -16.43 -10.23
C ARG A 498 2.23 -15.68 -11.36
N PHE A 499 2.10 -14.36 -11.36
CA PHE A 499 2.50 -13.55 -12.51
C PHE A 499 3.86 -12.88 -12.34
N ASN A 500 4.36 -12.76 -11.10
CA ASN A 500 5.62 -12.07 -10.77
C ASN A 500 5.79 -10.77 -11.59
N PRO A 501 4.82 -9.85 -11.49
CA PRO A 501 4.76 -8.71 -12.40
C PRO A 501 5.97 -7.79 -12.24
N SER A 502 6.39 -7.17 -13.34
CA SER A 502 7.27 -6.01 -13.26
C SER A 502 6.56 -4.87 -12.54
N VAL A 503 7.32 -4.02 -11.85
CA VAL A 503 6.84 -2.76 -11.24
C VAL A 503 6.22 -1.79 -12.28
N GLU A 504 6.49 -2.00 -13.56
CA GLU A 504 5.88 -1.27 -14.69
C GLU A 504 4.44 -1.69 -14.99
N ALA A 505 3.95 -2.81 -14.42
CA ALA A 505 2.54 -3.18 -14.49
C ALA A 505 1.64 -2.15 -13.76
N TRP A 506 2.23 -1.34 -12.89
CA TRP A 506 1.56 -0.26 -12.19
C TRP A 506 1.76 1.09 -12.91
N PRO A 507 0.70 1.90 -13.12
CA PRO A 507 0.82 3.19 -13.79
C PRO A 507 1.67 4.19 -13.00
N GLN A 508 2.72 4.70 -13.64
CA GLN A 508 3.56 5.72 -13.03
C GLN A 508 2.84 7.08 -12.92
N GLU A 509 1.89 7.34 -13.82
CA GLU A 509 1.09 8.56 -13.89
C GLU A 509 -0.29 8.28 -14.49
N LEU A 510 -1.17 9.28 -14.45
CA LEU A 510 -2.53 9.23 -15.00
C LEU A 510 -3.44 8.16 -14.37
N ALA A 511 -3.08 7.60 -13.22
CA ALA A 511 -4.05 6.96 -12.35
C ALA A 511 -4.89 8.04 -11.64
N PRO A 512 -6.03 7.71 -11.01
CA PRO A 512 -6.73 8.63 -10.12
C PRO A 512 -5.80 9.21 -9.05
N ILE A 513 -6.12 10.39 -8.51
CA ILE A 513 -5.27 11.02 -7.49
C ILE A 513 -5.04 10.07 -6.30
N GLY A 514 -3.80 9.87 -5.89
CA GLY A 514 -3.45 8.88 -4.85
C GLY A 514 -3.03 7.51 -5.38
N HIS A 515 -3.35 7.17 -6.63
CA HIS A 515 -3.16 5.83 -7.19
C HIS A 515 -1.92 5.69 -8.08
N ASN A 516 -1.19 6.77 -8.34
CA ASN A 516 0.10 6.69 -9.04
C ASN A 516 1.09 5.83 -8.23
N ARG A 517 1.98 5.14 -8.94
CA ARG A 517 2.93 4.19 -8.32
C ARG A 517 3.76 4.78 -7.18
N MET A 518 4.21 6.01 -7.35
CA MET A 518 5.08 6.71 -6.38
C MET A 518 4.30 7.58 -5.40
N TYR A 519 2.97 7.54 -5.41
CA TYR A 519 2.17 8.34 -4.49
C TYR A 519 2.33 7.78 -3.07
N ASN A 520 2.55 8.67 -2.10
CA ASN A 520 2.55 8.30 -0.69
C ASN A 520 1.12 7.98 -0.25
N MET A 521 0.86 6.73 0.14
CA MET A 521 -0.47 6.26 0.50
C MET A 521 -1.04 7.09 1.64
N VAL A 522 -2.20 7.71 1.41
CA VAL A 522 -2.82 8.67 2.32
C VAL A 522 -3.68 7.96 3.35
N PRO A 523 -3.65 8.28 4.66
CA PRO A 523 -2.81 9.27 5.33
C PRO A 523 -1.65 8.65 6.13
N PHE A 524 -1.04 7.60 5.63
CA PHE A 524 -0.02 6.90 6.40
C PHE A 524 1.20 7.79 6.69
N PHE A 525 1.74 7.66 7.90
CA PHE A 525 2.92 8.40 8.34
C PHE A 525 3.86 7.51 9.17
N PRO A 526 5.18 7.43 8.88
CA PRO A 526 5.92 8.18 7.87
C PRO A 526 5.45 7.90 6.44
N PRO A 527 5.73 8.81 5.47
CA PRO A 527 5.28 8.66 4.10
C PRO A 527 5.78 7.34 3.49
N VAL A 528 4.89 6.63 2.82
CA VAL A 528 5.23 5.36 2.19
C VAL A 528 4.46 5.18 0.90
N THR A 529 5.13 4.70 -0.13
CA THR A 529 4.60 4.65 -1.50
C THR A 529 3.86 3.34 -1.81
N ASN A 530 3.02 3.35 -2.84
CA ASN A 530 2.40 2.12 -3.35
C ASN A 530 3.46 1.09 -3.78
N GLU A 531 4.53 1.54 -4.44
CA GLU A 531 5.63 0.69 -4.92
C GLU A 531 6.25 -0.18 -3.82
N GLU A 532 6.41 0.36 -2.62
CA GLU A 532 7.04 -0.34 -1.48
C GLU A 532 6.24 -1.57 -0.99
N PHE A 533 4.94 -1.63 -1.29
CA PHE A 533 4.06 -2.74 -0.90
C PHE A 533 3.54 -3.58 -2.06
N PHE A 534 3.98 -3.26 -3.29
CA PHE A 534 3.77 -4.09 -4.47
C PHE A 534 4.78 -5.25 -4.52
N LEU A 535 4.80 -6.04 -3.45
CA LEU A 535 5.73 -7.14 -3.18
C LEU A 535 4.95 -8.43 -2.90
N THR A 536 5.60 -9.58 -2.79
CA THR A 536 4.93 -10.78 -2.23
C THR A 536 4.92 -10.70 -0.70
N ALA A 537 3.94 -11.36 -0.06
CA ALA A 537 3.76 -11.34 1.40
C ALA A 537 5.01 -11.83 2.16
N ASP A 538 5.74 -12.80 1.61
CA ASP A 538 6.96 -13.35 2.23
C ASP A 538 8.09 -12.32 2.30
N GLN A 539 8.17 -11.40 1.32
CA GLN A 539 9.14 -10.30 1.36
C GLN A 539 8.85 -9.33 2.51
N LEU A 540 7.57 -9.21 2.87
CA LEU A 540 7.04 -8.39 3.97
C LEU A 540 6.98 -9.15 5.31
N GLY A 541 7.38 -10.42 5.36
CA GLY A 541 7.48 -11.19 6.60
C GLY A 541 6.18 -11.81 7.09
N TYR A 542 5.24 -12.11 6.19
CA TYR A 542 4.05 -12.90 6.50
C TYR A 542 3.72 -13.86 5.36
N SER A 543 2.82 -14.80 5.60
CA SER A 543 2.31 -15.70 4.57
C SER A 543 0.89 -16.15 4.89
N TYR A 544 0.23 -16.77 3.90
CA TYR A 544 -1.11 -17.31 4.06
C TYR A 544 -1.08 -18.84 4.09
N ALA A 545 -1.70 -19.43 5.09
CA ALA A 545 -2.00 -20.87 5.12
C ALA A 545 -3.24 -21.15 4.27
N ILE A 546 -3.11 -20.96 2.95
CA ILE A 546 -4.20 -21.09 1.98
C ILE A 546 -3.75 -21.85 0.74
N ASP A 547 -4.70 -22.57 0.13
CA ASP A 547 -4.55 -23.10 -1.21
C ASP A 547 -5.64 -22.53 -2.11
N LEU A 548 -5.29 -21.53 -2.93
CA LEU A 548 -6.21 -20.92 -3.88
C LEU A 548 -6.11 -21.64 -5.24
N PRO A 549 -7.24 -21.85 -5.92
CA PRO A 549 -7.28 -22.61 -7.16
C PRO A 549 -6.48 -21.91 -8.26
N GLY A 550 -5.61 -22.67 -8.93
CA GLY A 550 -4.72 -22.17 -9.98
C GLY A 550 -3.25 -22.04 -9.58
N LYS A 551 -2.81 -22.60 -8.43
CA LYS A 551 -1.44 -23.12 -8.39
C LYS A 551 -1.32 -24.04 -9.61
N LEU A 552 -0.49 -23.67 -10.58
CA LEU A 552 0.01 -24.63 -11.54
C LEU A 552 0.59 -25.75 -10.69
N ALA A 553 -0.12 -26.87 -10.60
CA ALA A 553 0.47 -28.08 -10.08
C ALA A 553 1.67 -28.32 -10.99
N THR A 554 2.86 -27.97 -10.51
CA THR A 554 4.09 -28.62 -10.97
C THR A 554 3.86 -30.09 -10.66
N LEU A 555 3.25 -30.78 -11.62
CA LEU A 555 3.31 -32.22 -11.74
C LEU A 555 4.80 -32.52 -11.75
N PHE A 556 5.31 -32.88 -10.57
CA PHE A 556 6.56 -33.60 -10.43
C PHE A 556 6.38 -34.87 -11.26
N PHE A 557 6.75 -34.82 -12.54
CA PHE A 557 7.00 -36.02 -13.31
C PHE A 557 8.34 -36.57 -12.79
N PRO A 558 8.37 -37.71 -12.06
CA PRO A 558 9.62 -38.36 -11.78
C PRO A 558 10.21 -38.80 -13.11
N LYS A 559 11.38 -38.25 -13.48
CA LYS A 559 12.17 -38.76 -14.60
C LYS A 559 12.50 -40.24 -14.34
N ARG A 560 11.80 -41.14 -15.03
CA ARG A 560 12.27 -42.51 -15.28
C ARG A 560 11.89 -42.90 -16.70
N ILE A 561 12.72 -42.50 -17.66
CA ILE A 561 12.71 -43.09 -19.00
C ILE A 561 13.55 -44.37 -18.89
N GLN A 562 12.87 -45.51 -18.95
CA GLN A 562 13.50 -46.81 -19.20
C GLN A 562 13.52 -47.00 -20.73
N LEU A 563 14.74 -47.13 -21.27
CA LEU A 563 15.01 -47.53 -22.65
C LEU A 563 14.44 -48.93 -22.91
N ILE A 564 13.55 -49.08 -23.89
CA ILE A 564 13.31 -50.35 -24.57
C ILE A 564 13.18 -50.08 -26.08
N GLU A 565 13.96 -50.84 -26.83
CA GLU A 565 14.20 -50.79 -28.28
C GLU A 565 12.97 -51.15 -29.12
N THR A 566 12.90 -50.59 -30.33
CA THR A 566 12.00 -51.03 -31.40
C THR A 566 12.54 -52.28 -32.10
N PRO A 567 11.68 -53.02 -32.83
CA PRO A 567 12.02 -53.22 -34.23
C PRO A 567 10.84 -53.12 -35.22
N ASN A 568 11.14 -52.40 -36.32
CA ASN A 568 10.82 -52.57 -37.75
C ASN A 568 9.55 -53.30 -38.22
N ILE A 569 8.89 -52.73 -39.25
CA ILE A 569 8.90 -53.25 -40.65
C ILE A 569 8.32 -52.21 -41.65
N ASN A 570 9.05 -52.04 -42.76
CA ASN A 570 8.80 -51.48 -44.11
C ASN A 570 7.39 -51.67 -44.71
N SER A 571 6.90 -51.06 -45.80
CA SER A 571 7.21 -49.92 -46.68
C SER A 571 6.03 -49.77 -47.67
N SER A 572 5.92 -48.58 -48.29
CA SER A 572 5.31 -48.26 -49.61
C SER A 572 3.77 -48.25 -49.80
N ALA A 573 3.22 -47.03 -49.97
CA ALA A 573 2.41 -46.65 -51.14
C ALA A 573 2.34 -45.11 -51.24
N LEU A 574 2.88 -44.55 -52.33
CA LEU A 574 2.70 -43.16 -52.76
C LEU A 574 1.36 -43.04 -53.51
N VAL A 575 0.48 -42.15 -53.09
CA VAL A 575 -0.64 -41.64 -53.91
C VAL A 575 -0.68 -40.12 -53.79
N SER A 576 -0.63 -39.48 -54.94
CA SER A 576 -0.72 -38.04 -55.20
C SER A 576 -2.06 -37.44 -54.76
N VAL A 577 -2.04 -36.30 -54.06
CA VAL A 577 -3.22 -35.46 -53.84
C VAL A 577 -3.17 -34.24 -54.75
N GLN A 578 -4.25 -34.09 -55.50
CA GLN A 578 -4.46 -33.13 -56.56
C GLN A 578 -4.94 -31.77 -56.01
N GLU A 579 -4.39 -30.72 -56.60
CA GLU A 579 -4.72 -29.30 -56.42
C GLU A 579 -6.18 -29.00 -56.81
N THR A 580 -6.91 -28.22 -56.00
CA THR A 580 -8.09 -27.49 -56.46
C THR A 580 -8.01 -26.02 -56.02
N SER A 581 -7.65 -25.20 -57.00
CA SER A 581 -7.77 -23.75 -57.05
C SER A 581 -9.23 -23.36 -57.34
N SER A 582 -9.86 -22.54 -56.48
CA SER A 582 -11.00 -21.67 -56.86
C SER A 582 -11.52 -20.69 -55.77
N TRP A 583 -11.01 -20.71 -54.53
CA TRP A 583 -11.64 -19.93 -53.43
C TRP A 583 -10.78 -18.79 -52.83
N THR A 584 -9.51 -18.67 -53.20
CA THR A 584 -8.59 -17.71 -52.56
C THR A 584 -8.72 -16.29 -53.06
N THR A 585 -9.13 -16.08 -54.32
CA THR A 585 -9.24 -14.73 -54.91
C THR A 585 -10.50 -13.98 -54.46
N THR A 586 -11.63 -14.68 -54.28
CA THR A 586 -12.90 -14.04 -53.86
C THR A 586 -12.83 -13.54 -52.41
N ILE A 587 -12.18 -14.30 -51.51
CA ILE A 587 -12.05 -13.94 -50.09
C ILE A 587 -11.15 -12.71 -49.92
N ALA A 588 -10.07 -12.61 -50.69
CA ALA A 588 -9.16 -11.47 -50.64
C ALA A 588 -9.84 -10.15 -51.09
N VAL A 589 -10.70 -10.21 -52.11
CA VAL A 589 -11.44 -9.02 -52.58
C VAL A 589 -12.48 -8.57 -51.55
N VAL A 590 -13.21 -9.49 -50.92
CA VAL A 590 -14.20 -9.15 -49.89
C VAL A 590 -13.57 -8.52 -48.66
N LEU A 591 -12.43 -9.05 -48.20
CA LEU A 591 -11.66 -8.46 -47.09
C LEU A 591 -11.12 -7.07 -47.44
N GLY A 592 -10.63 -6.88 -48.67
CA GLY A 592 -10.16 -5.56 -49.14
C GLY A 592 -11.27 -4.50 -49.15
N VAL A 593 -12.48 -4.86 -49.60
CA VAL A 593 -13.63 -3.96 -49.61
C VAL A 593 -14.09 -3.62 -48.19
N LEU A 594 -14.09 -4.58 -47.27
CA LEU A 594 -14.43 -4.35 -45.85
C LEU A 594 -13.46 -3.37 -45.17
N VAL A 595 -12.15 -3.52 -45.40
CA VAL A 595 -11.14 -2.61 -44.84
C VAL A 595 -11.30 -1.19 -45.41
N ALA A 596 -11.58 -1.08 -46.72
CA ALA A 596 -11.81 0.21 -47.35
C ALA A 596 -13.07 0.92 -46.79
N LEU A 597 -14.15 0.17 -46.56
CA LEU A 597 -15.38 0.71 -45.98
C LEU A 597 -15.18 1.20 -44.54
N VAL A 598 -14.47 0.44 -43.70
CA VAL A 598 -14.14 0.85 -42.33
C VAL A 598 -13.29 2.12 -42.33
N GLY A 599 -12.29 2.20 -43.22
CA GLY A 599 -11.46 3.40 -43.38
C GLY A 599 -12.29 4.64 -43.76
N LEU A 600 -13.27 4.47 -44.66
CA LEU A 600 -14.16 5.54 -45.10
C LEU A 600 -15.11 6.00 -43.98
N SER A 601 -15.63 5.07 -43.16
CA SER A 601 -16.44 5.37 -41.99
C SER A 601 -15.66 6.17 -40.94
N VAL A 602 -14.41 5.78 -40.65
CA VAL A 602 -13.54 6.50 -39.71
C VAL A 602 -13.23 7.92 -40.22
N LEU A 603 -12.98 8.07 -41.52
CA LEU A 603 -12.75 9.38 -42.13
C LEU A 603 -13.98 10.28 -42.04
N LEU A 604 -15.18 9.74 -42.28
CA LEU A 604 -16.44 10.49 -42.16
C LEU A 604 -16.71 10.93 -40.72
N VAL A 605 -16.46 10.07 -39.73
CA VAL A 605 -16.56 10.42 -38.30
C VAL A 605 -15.55 11.52 -37.96
N PHE A 606 -14.32 11.45 -38.45
CA PHE A 606 -13.30 12.48 -38.23
C PHE A 606 -13.67 13.82 -38.88
N LEU A 607 -14.27 13.80 -40.07
CA LEU A 607 -14.74 15.00 -40.76
C LEU A 607 -15.97 15.62 -40.06
N GLN A 608 -16.90 14.81 -39.56
CA GLN A 608 -18.02 15.27 -38.72
C GLN A 608 -17.52 15.88 -37.40
N TYR A 609 -16.55 15.23 -36.76
CA TYR A 609 -15.88 15.74 -35.56
C TYR A 609 -15.22 17.10 -35.80
N ARG A 610 -14.53 17.26 -36.94
CA ARG A 610 -13.94 18.54 -37.34
C ARG A 610 -14.97 19.61 -37.69
N ARG A 611 -16.11 19.25 -38.29
CA ARG A 611 -17.23 20.18 -38.53
C ARG A 611 -17.81 20.71 -37.23
N LEU A 612 -18.02 19.84 -36.23
CA LEU A 612 -18.55 20.22 -34.91
C LEU A 612 -17.61 21.17 -34.15
N ARG A 613 -16.29 21.02 -34.28
CA ARG A 613 -15.32 21.93 -33.65
C ARG A 613 -15.14 23.29 -34.34
N LYS A 614 -15.50 23.42 -35.63
CA LYS A 614 -15.37 24.71 -36.35
C LYS A 614 -16.49 25.72 -36.06
N GLY A 615 -17.45 25.40 -35.18
CA GLY A 615 -18.60 26.25 -34.85
C GLY A 615 -18.49 27.08 -33.57
N TYR A 616 -17.39 27.03 -32.81
CA TYR A 616 -17.28 27.77 -31.55
C TYR A 616 -16.03 28.65 -31.53
N THR A 617 -16.21 29.94 -31.84
CA THR A 617 -15.35 31.00 -31.32
C THR A 617 -15.57 31.12 -29.81
N PRO A 618 -14.54 31.06 -28.96
CA PRO A 618 -14.69 31.24 -27.53
C PRO A 618 -14.94 32.72 -27.23
N LEU A 619 -16.09 33.04 -26.62
CA LEU A 619 -16.36 34.33 -26.01
C LEU A 619 -15.54 34.44 -24.72
N MET A 620 -14.34 34.99 -24.82
CA MET A 620 -13.65 35.66 -23.71
C MET A 620 -13.42 37.10 -24.13
N GLU A 621 -14.29 37.99 -23.65
CA GLU A 621 -13.97 39.30 -23.09
C GLU A 621 -15.29 39.99 -22.80
N ILE A 622 -15.49 40.36 -21.53
CA ILE A 622 -16.09 41.62 -21.05
C ILE A 622 -16.12 41.51 -19.51
N GLN A 623 -15.25 42.27 -18.87
CA GLN A 623 -15.58 43.03 -17.65
C GLN A 623 -15.47 44.51 -18.01
N PRO A 624 -16.06 45.47 -17.26
CA PRO A 624 -17.03 45.35 -16.17
C PRO A 624 -18.23 46.31 -16.34
N HIS A 625 -19.36 46.09 -15.64
CA HIS A 625 -20.15 47.24 -15.17
C HIS A 625 -20.84 46.99 -13.84
N ASN A 626 -20.65 48.00 -13.00
CA ASN A 626 -21.08 48.22 -11.64
C ASN A 626 -22.63 48.31 -11.53
N LYS A 627 -23.23 47.61 -10.56
CA LYS A 627 -24.44 48.07 -9.85
C LYS A 627 -24.67 47.28 -8.55
N ARG A 628 -24.62 48.02 -7.43
CA ARG A 628 -25.17 47.70 -6.11
C ARG A 628 -26.65 47.32 -6.20
N TYR A 629 -27.06 46.33 -5.40
CA TYR A 629 -28.29 46.26 -4.58
C TYR A 629 -28.04 45.08 -3.59
N THR A 630 -27.59 45.30 -2.36
CA THR A 630 -28.36 45.34 -1.09
C THR A 630 -29.37 44.19 -0.89
N GLU A 631 -29.09 43.42 0.17
CA GLU A 631 -30.00 42.79 1.14
C GLU A 631 -30.98 41.69 0.68
N GLU A 632 -30.78 40.44 1.13
CA GLU A 632 -31.50 39.79 2.25
C GLU A 632 -31.19 38.27 2.29
N ALA A 633 -31.14 37.73 3.52
CA ALA A 633 -30.93 36.33 3.96
C ALA A 633 -29.49 35.81 4.12
#